data_AF-A0A843DN42-F1
#
_entry.id   AF-A0A843DN42-F1
#
_cell.length_a   1.000
_cell.length_b   1.000
_cell.length_c   1.000
_cell.angle_alpha   90.00
_cell.angle_beta   90.00
_cell.angle_gamma   90.00
#
_symmetry.space_group_name_H-M   'P 1'
#
loop_
_entity.id
_entity.type
_entity.pdbx_description
1 polymer ?
#
loop_
_entity_poly.entity_id
_entity_poly.type
_entity_poly.pdbx_seq_one_letter_code
_entity_poly.pdbx_strand_id
1 'polypeptide(L)'
;TATALAERTGFPLTTVKYHLNNLLDADLIEVVDSRWSEKGREMKIYGVKDQVVVLAPRKRPDVRQIVERYGVIAGAVAVGCGVVLAIPNMLSRFLPQQNPGIAVAREITEVAPVFDWAAFVQNAVLIFFVGAIIVLAGMMIYEIYQTKKKRR
;
A
#
# COMPACT_ATOMS: atom_id res chain seq x y z
N THR A 1 -12.18 41.15 -12.76
CA THR A 1 -13.46 41.11 -12.02
C THR A 1 -14.14 39.77 -12.23
N ALA A 2 -15.03 39.34 -11.33
CA ALA A 2 -15.68 38.01 -11.41
C ALA A 2 -16.52 37.81 -12.69
N THR A 3 -17.20 38.87 -13.17
CA THR A 3 -18.01 38.84 -14.40
C THR A 3 -17.15 38.58 -15.64
N ALA A 4 -16.04 39.30 -15.79
CA ALA A 4 -15.13 39.11 -16.92
C ALA A 4 -14.50 37.71 -16.92
N LEU A 5 -14.28 37.13 -15.73
CA LEU A 5 -13.77 35.76 -15.62
C LEU A 5 -14.82 34.73 -16.03
N ALA A 6 -16.09 34.92 -15.63
CA ALA A 6 -17.21 34.08 -16.05
C ALA A 6 -17.44 34.10 -17.57
N GLU A 7 -17.34 35.26 -18.21
CA GLU A 7 -17.43 35.39 -19.67
C GLU A 7 -16.29 34.66 -20.38
N ARG A 8 -15.06 34.75 -19.85
CA ARG A 8 -13.89 34.09 -20.45
C ARG A 8 -13.89 32.57 -20.28
N THR A 9 -14.31 32.06 -19.14
CA THR A 9 -14.29 30.61 -18.85
C THR A 9 -15.59 29.91 -19.26
N GLY A 10 -16.64 30.65 -19.60
CA GLY A 10 -17.97 30.10 -19.91
C GLY A 10 -18.68 29.48 -18.71
N PHE A 11 -18.17 29.68 -17.49
CA PHE A 11 -18.80 29.17 -16.27
C PHE A 11 -19.84 30.17 -15.75
N PRO A 12 -20.94 29.69 -15.12
CA PRO A 12 -21.88 30.57 -14.45
C PRO A 12 -21.20 31.47 -13.41
N LEU A 13 -21.67 32.71 -13.27
CA LEU A 13 -21.11 33.70 -12.33
C LEU A 13 -21.05 33.18 -10.89
N THR A 14 -22.06 32.39 -10.48
CA THR A 14 -22.10 31.77 -9.15
C THR A 14 -20.96 30.78 -8.94
N THR A 15 -20.66 29.95 -9.94
CA THR A 15 -19.56 28.97 -9.90
C THR A 15 -18.21 29.68 -9.83
N VAL A 16 -18.01 30.71 -10.64
CA VAL A 16 -16.77 31.51 -10.60
C VAL A 16 -16.61 32.20 -9.26
N LYS A 17 -17.68 32.78 -8.71
CA LYS A 17 -17.66 33.42 -7.39
C LYS A 17 -17.34 32.42 -6.28
N TYR A 18 -17.86 31.19 -6.37
CA TYR A 18 -17.52 30.12 -5.44
C TYR A 18 -16.02 29.78 -5.48
N HIS A 19 -15.46 29.58 -6.68
CA HIS A 19 -14.02 29.30 -6.81
C HIS A 19 -13.15 30.48 -6.37
N LEU A 20 -13.53 31.72 -6.71
CA LEU A 20 -12.81 32.92 -6.24
C LEU A 20 -12.82 33.03 -4.72
N ASN A 21 -13.95 32.76 -4.06
CA ASN A 21 -13.99 32.74 -2.59
C ASN A 21 -13.09 31.64 -2.03
N ASN A 22 -13.09 30.42 -2.58
CA ASN A 22 -12.18 29.36 -2.12
C ASN A 22 -10.70 29.74 -2.31
N LEU A 23 -10.36 30.44 -3.40
CA LEU A 23 -9.01 30.93 -3.65
C LEU A 23 -8.63 32.06 -2.68
N LEU A 24 -9.59 32.92 -2.33
CA LEU A 24 -9.42 34.00 -1.34
C LEU A 24 -9.22 33.41 0.07
N ASP A 25 -10.02 32.41 0.44
CA ASP A 25 -9.93 31.70 1.73
C ASP A 25 -8.62 30.90 1.84
N ALA A 26 -8.11 30.38 0.71
CA ALA A 26 -6.80 29.75 0.61
C ALA A 26 -5.65 30.78 0.53
N ASP A 27 -5.94 32.08 0.66
CA ASP A 27 -5.00 33.20 0.62
C ASP A 27 -4.23 33.33 -0.70
N LEU A 28 -4.67 32.65 -1.76
CA LEU A 28 -4.00 32.61 -3.07
C LEU A 28 -4.20 33.88 -3.89
N ILE A 29 -5.30 34.58 -3.63
CA ILE A 29 -5.69 35.82 -4.32
C ILE A 29 -6.14 36.85 -3.28
N GLU A 30 -6.07 38.12 -3.63
CA GLU A 30 -6.51 39.24 -2.80
C GLU A 30 -7.38 40.23 -3.57
N VAL A 31 -8.14 41.06 -2.86
CA VAL A 31 -8.93 42.14 -3.47
C VAL A 31 -8.04 43.38 -3.55
N VAL A 32 -7.59 43.71 -4.76
CA VAL A 32 -6.66 44.82 -5.01
C VAL A 32 -7.42 46.15 -5.05
N ASP A 33 -8.63 46.16 -5.61
CA ASP A 33 -9.41 47.39 -5.81
C ASP A 33 -10.91 47.07 -6.00
N SER A 34 -11.76 48.08 -5.97
CA SER A 34 -13.18 47.98 -6.36
C SER A 34 -13.55 49.02 -7.42
N ARG A 35 -14.23 48.56 -8.48
CA ARG A 35 -14.72 49.41 -9.57
C ARG A 35 -16.24 49.35 -9.67
N TRP A 36 -16.85 50.43 -10.11
CA TRP A 36 -18.26 50.46 -10.43
C TRP A 36 -18.54 49.86 -11.81
N SER A 37 -19.52 48.97 -11.88
CA SER A 37 -20.09 48.44 -13.13
C SER A 37 -20.86 49.53 -13.86
N GLU A 38 -20.98 49.41 -15.19
CA GLU A 38 -21.90 50.21 -16.02
C GLU A 38 -23.34 50.21 -15.50
N LYS A 39 -23.73 49.16 -14.77
CA LYS A 39 -25.05 49.03 -14.12
C LYS A 39 -25.08 49.61 -12.70
N GLY A 40 -24.13 50.45 -12.31
CA GLY A 40 -24.08 51.09 -10.99
C GLY A 40 -23.84 50.14 -9.82
N ARG A 41 -23.24 48.97 -10.05
CA ARG A 41 -22.94 47.98 -8.99
C ARG A 41 -21.45 47.94 -8.71
N GLU A 42 -21.06 47.94 -7.44
CA GLU A 42 -19.65 47.78 -7.06
C GLU A 42 -19.15 46.37 -7.43
N MET A 43 -17.98 46.29 -8.07
CA MET A 43 -17.32 45.08 -8.53
C MET A 43 -15.89 45.02 -8.00
N LYS A 44 -15.58 43.95 -7.26
CA LYS A 44 -14.24 43.69 -6.74
C LYS A 44 -13.29 43.25 -7.85
N ILE A 45 -12.09 43.83 -7.85
CA ILE A 45 -10.95 43.45 -8.68
C ILE A 45 -10.06 42.54 -7.84
N TYR A 46 -9.87 41.31 -8.33
CA TYR A 46 -9.06 40.29 -7.69
C TYR A 46 -7.68 40.27 -8.35
N GLY A 47 -6.62 40.27 -7.55
CA GLY A 47 -5.22 40.10 -7.97
C GLY A 47 -4.62 38.82 -7.39
N VAL A 48 -3.55 38.33 -8.02
CA VAL A 48 -2.76 37.21 -7.48
C VAL A 48 -1.85 37.76 -6.40
N LYS A 49 -1.78 37.09 -5.25
CA LYS A 49 -0.88 37.48 -4.17
C LYS A 49 0.58 37.16 -4.55
N ASP A 50 1.53 38.01 -4.17
CA ASP A 50 2.99 37.86 -4.42
C ASP A 50 3.63 36.73 -3.58
N GLN A 51 3.04 35.54 -3.61
CA GLN A 51 3.54 34.36 -2.93
C GLN A 51 3.72 33.19 -3.90
N VAL A 52 4.79 32.42 -3.71
CA VAL A 52 5.07 31.21 -4.48
C VAL A 52 4.13 30.11 -4.01
N VAL A 53 3.05 29.87 -4.76
CA VAL A 53 2.08 28.82 -4.45
C VAL A 53 2.48 27.54 -5.17
N VAL A 54 2.86 26.51 -4.41
CA VAL A 54 3.10 25.16 -4.96
C VAL A 54 1.80 24.35 -4.89
N LEU A 55 1.12 24.17 -6.02
CA LEU A 55 0.01 23.22 -6.15
C LEU A 55 0.56 21.79 -6.16
N ALA A 56 0.69 21.18 -4.99
CA ALA A 56 0.95 19.75 -4.89
C ALA A 56 -0.39 18.99 -4.96
N PRO A 57 -0.68 18.20 -6.01
CA PRO A 57 -1.86 17.35 -6.02
C PRO A 57 -1.79 16.42 -4.81
N ARG A 58 -2.86 16.43 -4.00
CA ARG A 58 -2.97 15.59 -2.81
C ARG A 58 -3.11 14.12 -3.25
N LYS A 59 -1.99 13.47 -3.63
CA LYS A 59 -1.90 12.02 -3.75
C LYS A 59 -2.11 11.44 -2.35
N ARG A 60 -3.36 11.18 -2.00
CA ARG A 60 -3.66 10.38 -0.81
C ARG A 60 -3.15 8.97 -1.10
N PRO A 61 -2.25 8.40 -0.28
CA PRO A 61 -1.92 6.99 -0.42
C PRO A 61 -3.19 6.20 -0.11
N ASP A 62 -3.68 5.45 -1.10
CA ASP A 62 -4.81 4.56 -0.91
C ASP A 62 -4.30 3.32 -0.16
N VAL A 63 -4.64 3.25 1.13
CA VAL A 63 -4.27 2.13 2.00
C VAL A 63 -4.80 0.80 1.47
N ARG A 64 -5.89 0.82 0.71
CA ARG A 64 -6.47 -0.38 0.12
C ARG A 64 -5.58 -0.94 -0.99
N GLN A 65 -5.04 -0.07 -1.85
CA GLN A 65 -4.11 -0.48 -2.92
C GLN A 65 -2.83 -1.11 -2.34
N ILE A 66 -2.37 -0.61 -1.19
CA ILE A 66 -1.22 -1.17 -0.47
C ILE A 66 -1.57 -2.58 0.02
N VAL A 67 -2.69 -2.75 0.73
CA VAL A 67 -3.10 -4.07 1.27
C VAL A 67 -3.36 -5.08 0.15
N GLU A 68 -3.97 -4.69 -0.96
CA GLU A 68 -4.21 -5.58 -2.10
C GLU A 68 -2.90 -6.08 -2.71
N ARG A 69 -1.92 -5.19 -2.89
CA ARG A 69 -0.63 -5.57 -3.48
C ARG A 69 0.17 -6.53 -2.59
N TYR A 70 0.22 -6.27 -1.29
CA TYR A 70 0.95 -7.12 -0.35
C TYR A 70 0.18 -8.40 0.03
N GLY A 71 -1.16 -8.34 0.06
CA GLY A 71 -2.02 -9.48 0.35
C GLY A 71 -1.93 -10.58 -0.71
N VAL A 72 -1.81 -10.21 -1.99
CA VAL A 72 -1.61 -11.18 -3.08
C VAL A 72 -0.27 -11.91 -2.94
N ILE A 73 0.80 -11.19 -2.61
CA ILE A 73 2.14 -11.80 -2.43
C ILE A 73 2.14 -12.71 -1.21
N ALA A 74 1.58 -12.25 -0.09
CA ALA A 74 1.46 -13.05 1.13
C ALA A 74 0.62 -14.32 0.91
N GLY A 75 -0.51 -14.19 0.19
CA GLY A 75 -1.36 -15.32 -0.16
C GLY A 75 -0.65 -16.34 -1.06
N ALA A 76 0.06 -15.89 -2.09
CA ALA A 76 0.82 -16.78 -2.97
C ALA A 76 1.91 -17.56 -2.22
N VAL A 77 2.63 -16.90 -1.32
CA VAL A 77 3.66 -17.54 -0.48
C VAL A 77 3.04 -18.55 0.50
N ALA A 78 1.91 -18.19 1.13
CA ALA A 78 1.18 -19.09 2.03
C ALA A 78 0.68 -20.36 1.33
N VAL A 79 0.13 -20.22 0.13
CA VAL A 79 -0.33 -21.37 -0.67
C VAL A 79 0.86 -22.24 -1.08
N GLY A 80 1.93 -21.64 -1.62
CA GLY A 80 3.13 -22.39 -2.03
C GLY A 80 3.74 -23.19 -0.87
N CYS A 81 3.86 -22.58 0.31
CA CYS A 81 4.40 -23.25 1.48
C CYS A 81 3.45 -24.35 2.02
N GLY A 82 2.14 -24.10 2.00
CA GLY A 82 1.14 -25.08 2.40
C GLY A 82 1.16 -26.34 1.53
N VAL A 83 1.35 -26.17 0.21
CA VAL A 83 1.47 -27.30 -0.73
C VAL A 83 2.71 -28.15 -0.41
N VAL A 84 3.86 -27.52 -0.16
CA VAL A 84 5.12 -28.23 0.17
C VAL A 84 5.01 -29.02 1.47
N LEU A 85 4.32 -28.49 2.48
CA LEU A 85 4.09 -29.18 3.76
C LEU A 85 3.03 -30.29 3.67
N ALA A 86 2.03 -30.13 2.80
CA ALA A 86 0.95 -31.09 2.63
C ALA A 86 1.41 -32.37 1.92
N ILE A 87 2.30 -32.26 0.93
CA ILE A 87 2.73 -33.40 0.09
C ILE A 87 3.33 -34.54 0.94
N PRO A 88 4.32 -34.33 1.83
CA PRO A 88 4.90 -35.40 2.64
C PRO A 88 3.90 -36.01 3.62
N ASN A 89 3.06 -35.18 4.24
CA ASN A 89 2.05 -35.61 5.23
C ASN A 89 0.89 -36.39 4.60
N MET A 90 0.56 -36.08 3.34
CA MET A 90 -0.44 -36.81 2.58
C MET A 90 0.15 -38.13 2.07
N LEU A 91 1.36 -38.11 1.52
CA LEU A 91 2.03 -39.29 0.99
C LEU A 91 2.33 -40.34 2.09
N SER A 92 2.73 -39.90 3.28
CA SER A 92 2.98 -40.80 4.43
C SER A 92 1.72 -41.48 4.97
N ARG A 93 0.52 -40.95 4.70
CA ARG A 93 -0.76 -41.62 5.02
C ARG A 93 -1.12 -42.74 4.04
N PHE A 94 -0.56 -42.72 2.83
CA PHE A 94 -0.84 -43.71 1.78
C PHE A 94 0.24 -44.80 1.67
N LEU A 95 1.45 -44.56 2.15
CA LEU A 95 2.51 -45.56 2.18
C LEU A 95 2.35 -46.46 3.43
N PRO A 96 2.24 -47.80 3.27
CA PRO A 96 2.26 -48.71 4.42
C PRO A 96 3.62 -48.61 5.12
N GLN A 97 3.61 -48.34 6.42
CA GLN A 97 4.78 -48.54 7.29
C GLN A 97 5.34 -49.95 7.03
N GLN A 98 6.52 -50.06 6.43
CA GLN A 98 7.18 -51.35 6.27
C GLN A 98 7.46 -51.91 7.67
N ASN A 99 6.88 -53.08 7.93
CA ASN A 99 6.92 -53.82 9.19
C ASN A 99 8.34 -53.90 9.79
N PRO A 100 8.46 -53.90 11.14
CA PRO A 100 9.72 -54.11 11.86
C PRO A 100 10.33 -55.52 11.67
N GLY A 101 9.81 -56.34 10.76
CA GLY A 101 10.33 -57.69 10.46
C GLY A 101 11.66 -57.71 9.70
N ILE A 102 12.12 -56.56 9.16
CA ILE A 102 13.44 -56.39 8.54
C ILE A 102 14.47 -55.83 9.57
N ALA A 103 14.04 -55.52 10.80
CA ALA A 103 14.91 -54.92 11.82
C ALA A 103 15.99 -55.86 12.35
N VAL A 104 15.78 -57.18 12.32
CA VAL A 104 16.74 -58.15 12.90
C VAL A 104 18.01 -58.30 12.04
N ALA A 105 17.97 -57.97 10.75
CA ALA A 105 19.15 -58.06 9.87
C ALA A 105 20.03 -56.80 9.88
N ARG A 106 19.59 -55.70 10.52
CA ARG A 106 20.26 -54.38 10.45
C ARG A 106 21.10 -54.03 11.67
N GLU A 107 21.14 -54.91 12.66
CA GLU A 107 21.89 -54.67 13.91
C GLU A 107 23.43 -54.73 13.71
N ILE A 108 23.93 -55.16 12.55
CA ILE A 108 25.37 -55.30 12.25
C ILE A 108 25.95 -54.08 11.49
N THR A 109 25.23 -52.97 11.39
CA THR A 109 25.83 -51.75 10.80
C THR A 109 25.54 -50.52 11.65
N GLU A 110 26.27 -50.40 12.77
CA GLU A 110 26.67 -49.10 13.29
C GLU A 110 27.40 -48.36 12.18
N VAL A 111 26.67 -47.56 11.41
CA VAL A 111 27.22 -46.62 10.45
C VAL A 111 26.67 -45.27 10.85
N ALA A 112 27.60 -44.36 11.16
CA ALA A 112 27.50 -42.92 11.39
C ALA A 112 26.10 -42.27 11.31
N PRO A 113 25.80 -41.28 12.18
CA PRO A 113 24.49 -40.60 12.18
C PRO A 113 24.11 -40.16 10.77
N VAL A 114 23.16 -40.85 10.17
CA VAL A 114 22.70 -40.55 8.82
C VAL A 114 21.86 -39.28 8.92
N PHE A 115 22.29 -38.23 8.22
CA PHE A 115 21.60 -36.96 8.22
C PHE A 115 20.18 -37.11 7.69
N ASP A 116 19.18 -36.73 8.49
CA ASP A 116 17.78 -36.76 8.09
C ASP A 116 17.44 -35.55 7.22
N TRP A 117 17.63 -35.73 5.91
CA TRP A 117 17.29 -34.74 4.91
C TRP A 117 15.81 -34.35 4.93
N ALA A 118 14.90 -35.24 5.32
CA ALA A 118 13.47 -34.93 5.34
C ALA A 118 13.13 -33.97 6.48
N ALA A 119 13.62 -34.26 7.70
CA ALA A 119 13.48 -33.37 8.84
C ALA A 119 14.18 -32.03 8.59
N PHE A 120 15.38 -32.05 8.00
CA PHE A 120 16.09 -30.83 7.65
C PHE A 120 15.32 -29.96 6.67
N VAL A 121 14.79 -30.53 5.58
CA VAL A 121 14.00 -29.79 4.58
C VAL A 121 12.71 -29.24 5.18
N GLN A 122 12.00 -30.01 6.01
CA GLN A 122 10.78 -29.55 6.67
C GLN A 122 11.04 -28.38 7.62
N ASN A 123 12.10 -28.46 8.43
CA ASN A 123 12.49 -27.38 9.34
C ASN A 123 12.96 -26.14 8.56
N ALA A 124 13.74 -26.32 7.49
CA ALA A 124 14.18 -25.22 6.63
C ALA A 124 12.99 -24.50 5.96
N VAL A 125 12.00 -25.24 5.47
CA VAL A 125 10.77 -24.68 4.87
C VAL A 125 9.98 -23.88 5.91
N LEU A 126 9.84 -24.38 7.14
CA LEU A 126 9.17 -23.66 8.23
C LEU A 126 9.90 -22.37 8.61
N ILE A 127 11.23 -22.42 8.75
CA ILE A 127 12.04 -21.24 9.09
C ILE A 127 11.95 -20.19 7.97
N PHE A 128 11.98 -20.62 6.71
CA PHE A 128 11.83 -19.73 5.56
C PHE A 128 10.44 -19.09 5.51
N PHE A 129 9.39 -19.85 5.83
CA PHE A 129 8.02 -19.36 5.89
C PHE A 129 7.81 -18.31 6.97
N VAL A 130 8.27 -18.60 8.19
CA VAL A 130 8.21 -17.66 9.31
C VAL A 130 9.04 -16.41 9.01
N GLY A 131 10.22 -16.58 8.40
CA GLY A 131 11.05 -15.48 7.94
C GLY A 131 10.35 -14.60 6.90
N ALA A 132 9.67 -15.21 5.92
CA ALA A 132 8.92 -14.49 4.90
C ALA A 132 7.78 -13.66 5.51
N ILE A 133 7.04 -14.22 6.47
CA ILE A 133 5.97 -13.49 7.19
C ILE A 133 6.55 -12.30 7.97
N ILE A 134 7.67 -12.49 8.68
CA ILE A 134 8.32 -11.42 9.46
C ILE A 134 8.79 -10.29 8.54
N VAL A 135 9.39 -10.60 7.40
CA VAL A 135 9.85 -9.61 6.42
C VAL A 135 8.65 -8.84 5.83
N LEU A 136 7.57 -9.53 5.49
CA LEU A 136 6.34 -8.91 4.98
C LEU A 136 5.72 -7.97 6.01
N ALA A 137 5.62 -8.41 7.27
CA ALA A 137 5.10 -7.60 8.38
C ALA A 137 6.00 -6.37 8.64
N GLY A 138 7.32 -6.54 8.63
CA GLY A 138 8.28 -5.45 8.79
C GLY A 138 8.15 -4.41 7.67
N MET A 139 8.01 -4.86 6.42
CA MET A 139 7.81 -3.98 5.27
C MET A 139 6.47 -3.23 5.35
N MET A 140 5.40 -3.90 5.79
CA MET A 140 4.09 -3.27 6.02
C MET A 140 4.17 -2.17 7.10
N ILE A 141 4.87 -2.43 8.20
CA ILE A 141 5.07 -1.45 9.27
C ILE A 141 5.92 -0.27 8.78
N TYR A 142 6.96 -0.52 7.97
CA TYR A 142 7.82 0.51 7.42
C TYR A 142 7.06 1.50 6.51
N GLU A 143 6.18 1.02 5.63
CA GLU A 143 5.36 1.90 4.81
C GLU A 143 4.31 2.69 5.63
N ILE A 144 3.74 2.09 6.67
CA ILE A 144 2.85 2.80 7.61
C ILE A 144 3.62 3.91 8.36
N TYR A 145 4.87 3.65 8.74
CA TYR A 145 5.72 4.65 9.37
C TYR A 145 6.01 5.82 8.43
N GLN A 146 6.36 5.53 7.17
CA GLN A 146 6.61 6.56 6.16
C GLN A 146 5.37 7.42 5.86
N THR A 147 4.19 6.81 5.77
CA THR A 147 2.95 7.55 5.54
C THR A 147 2.55 8.44 6.71
N LYS A 148 2.84 8.05 7.96
CA LYS A 148 2.66 8.92 9.14
C LYS A 148 3.69 10.05 9.17
N LYS A 149 4.96 9.78 8.87
CA LYS A 149 6.02 10.80 8.85
C LYS A 149 5.76 11.88 7.80
N LYS A 150 5.24 11.51 6.62
CA LYS A 150 4.90 12.46 5.55
C LYS A 150 3.65 13.32 5.83
N ARG A 151 2.93 13.07 6.93
CA ARG A 151 1.77 13.88 7.37
C ARG A 151 2.11 14.90 8.46
N ARG A 152 3.32 14.87 9.03
CA ARG A 152 3.88 15.96 9.83
C ARG A 152 4.79 16.80 8.95
#